data_AF-A5F9J9-F1
#
_entry.id   AF-A5F9J9-F1
#
_cell.length_a   1.000
_cell.length_b   1.000
_cell.length_c   1.000
_cell.angle_alpha   90.00
_cell.angle_beta   90.00
_cell.angle_gamma   90.00
#
_symmetry.space_group_name_H-M   'P 1'
#
loop_
_entity.id
_entity.type
_entity.pdbx_description
1 polymer ?
#
loop_
_entity_poly.entity_id
_entity_poly.type
_entity_poly.pdbx_seq_one_letter_code
_entity_poly.pdbx_strand_id
1 'polypeptide(L)'
;MSENTDMKQLGVEVELDRKRRLVFDLNALCDIEEKYESVDNAIKAVGKFGKGGMKDLRYMLWKGLSNEDEKLTEEDAGRLMDTPMLGVLTDKLLLALGISLPPKNESKNEETKGTDAAKK
;
A
#
# COMPACT_ATOMS: atom_id res chain seq x y z
N MET A 1 -18.97 -8.73 -15.41
CA MET A 1 -17.89 -9.38 -14.66
C MET A 1 -16.59 -8.65 -15.00
N SER A 2 -15.80 -8.30 -13.97
CA SER A 2 -14.33 -8.12 -14.04
C SER A 2 -13.66 -6.77 -14.39
N GLU A 3 -14.32 -5.61 -14.37
CA GLU A 3 -13.59 -4.33 -14.60
C GLU A 3 -12.69 -3.85 -13.43
N ASN A 4 -12.85 -4.39 -12.22
CA ASN A 4 -12.10 -3.93 -11.04
C ASN A 4 -10.77 -4.67 -10.79
N THR A 5 -10.50 -5.77 -11.50
CA THR A 5 -9.26 -6.54 -11.29
C THR A 5 -8.08 -5.90 -12.02
N ASP A 6 -8.34 -5.26 -13.16
CA ASP A 6 -7.29 -4.70 -14.02
C ASP A 6 -6.61 -3.47 -13.41
N MET A 7 -7.34 -2.57 -12.71
CA MET A 7 -6.76 -1.38 -12.05
C MET A 7 -5.88 -1.71 -10.84
N LYS A 8 -6.07 -2.86 -10.19
CA LYS A 8 -5.19 -3.31 -9.11
C LYS A 8 -3.85 -3.81 -9.64
N GLN A 9 -3.83 -4.33 -10.86
CA GLN A 9 -2.60 -4.65 -11.60
C GLN A 9 -2.05 -3.42 -12.37
N LEU A 10 -2.91 -2.44 -12.68
CA LEU A 10 -2.72 -0.99 -12.85
C LEU A 10 -1.47 -0.36 -12.19
N GLY A 11 -1.31 -0.52 -10.88
CA GLY A 11 -0.31 0.23 -10.12
C GLY A 11 -0.37 1.75 -10.36
N VAL A 12 0.64 2.46 -9.84
CA VAL A 12 0.83 3.91 -10.07
C VAL A 12 2.18 4.16 -10.70
N GLU A 13 2.22 4.92 -11.78
CA GLU A 13 3.48 5.27 -12.43
C GLU A 13 4.23 6.36 -11.66
N VAL A 14 5.51 6.12 -11.42
CA VAL A 14 6.45 7.05 -10.81
C VAL A 14 7.70 7.17 -11.67
N GLU A 15 8.24 8.38 -11.76
CA GLU A 15 9.50 8.64 -12.44
C GLU A 15 10.58 8.74 -11.36
N LEU A 16 11.48 7.76 -11.36
CA LEU A 16 12.62 7.67 -10.45
C LEU A 16 13.90 7.75 -11.30
N ASP A 17 14.64 6.66 -11.41
CA ASP A 17 15.67 6.44 -12.44
C ASP A 17 15.09 6.27 -13.84
N ARG A 18 13.96 5.56 -13.91
CA ARG A 18 13.13 5.35 -15.10
C ARG A 18 11.66 5.45 -14.70
N LYS A 19 10.78 5.42 -15.70
CA LYS A 19 9.36 5.16 -15.45
C LYS A 19 9.22 3.78 -14.83
N ARG A 20 8.81 3.75 -13.56
CA ARG A 20 8.53 2.56 -12.77
C ARG A 20 7.08 2.58 -12.32
N ARG A 21 6.58 1.43 -11.89
CA ARG A 21 5.19 1.17 -11.56
C ARG A 21 5.08 0.60 -10.16
N LEU A 22 4.45 1.37 -9.29
CA LEU A 22 4.21 1.00 -7.90
C LEU A 22 2.99 0.11 -7.82
N VAL A 23 3.17 -1.14 -7.40
CA VAL A 23 2.11 -2.13 -7.18
C VAL A 23 2.34 -2.74 -5.81
N PHE A 24 1.33 -2.68 -4.94
CA PHE A 24 1.36 -3.41 -3.67
C PHE A 24 0.54 -4.69 -3.85
N ASP A 25 1.24 -5.80 -4.08
CA ASP A 25 0.63 -7.12 -4.12
C ASP A 25 0.26 -7.59 -2.70
N LEU A 26 -0.37 -8.76 -2.62
CA LEU A 26 -0.84 -9.29 -1.34
C LEU A 26 0.32 -9.57 -0.37
N ASN A 27 1.48 -9.99 -0.89
CA ASN A 27 2.66 -10.22 -0.06
C ASN A 27 3.20 -8.91 0.52
N ALA A 28 3.30 -7.87 -0.31
CA ALA A 28 3.70 -6.55 0.14
C ALA A 28 2.74 -6.00 1.20
N LEU A 29 1.43 -6.20 1.05
CA LEU A 29 0.45 -5.80 2.06
C LEU A 29 0.63 -6.56 3.39
N CYS A 30 0.84 -7.88 3.33
CA CYS A 30 1.13 -8.67 4.54
C CYS A 30 2.41 -8.19 5.24
N ASP A 31 3.47 -7.95 4.49
CA ASP A 31 4.74 -7.44 5.05
C ASP A 31 4.57 -6.06 5.70
N ILE A 32 3.74 -5.20 5.10
CA ILE A 32 3.41 -3.88 5.64
C ILE A 32 2.62 -4.04 6.95
N GLU A 33 1.61 -4.91 7.01
CA GLU A 33 0.87 -5.16 8.23
C GLU A 33 1.73 -5.76 9.33
N GLU A 34 2.62 -6.69 9.01
CA GLU A 34 3.54 -7.29 9.98
C GLU A 34 4.47 -6.22 10.60
N LYS A 35 4.93 -5.26 9.78
CA LYS A 35 5.84 -4.20 10.24
C LYS A 35 5.15 -3.06 10.99
N TYR A 36 3.96 -2.65 10.56
CA TYR A 36 3.26 -1.47 11.08
C TYR A 36 1.99 -1.81 11.89
N GLU A 37 1.72 -3.09 12.12
CA GLU A 37 0.51 -3.66 12.72
C GLU A 37 -0.77 -3.48 11.88
N SER A 38 -0.83 -2.44 11.04
CA SER A 38 -1.93 -2.19 10.10
C SER A 38 -1.48 -1.30 8.95
N VAL A 39 -2.19 -1.40 7.82
CA VAL A 39 -1.95 -0.53 6.66
C VAL A 39 -2.25 0.95 6.97
N ASP A 40 -3.27 1.21 7.80
CA ASP A 40 -3.61 2.58 8.26
C ASP A 40 -2.44 3.21 9.07
N ASN A 41 -1.70 2.41 9.83
CA ASN A 41 -0.50 2.87 10.55
C ASN A 41 0.67 3.12 9.61
N ALA A 42 0.85 2.28 8.59
CA ALA A 42 1.89 2.48 7.57
C ALA A 42 1.69 3.82 6.85
N ILE A 43 0.46 4.16 6.45
CA ILE A 43 0.11 5.46 5.85
C ILE A 43 0.53 6.63 6.76
N LYS A 44 0.21 6.54 8.06
CA LYS A 44 0.58 7.57 9.04
C LYS A 44 2.08 7.65 9.28
N ALA A 45 2.82 6.55 9.15
CA ALA A 45 4.26 6.51 9.35
C ALA A 45 5.00 7.22 8.22
N VAL A 46 4.62 6.94 6.97
CA VAL A 46 5.19 7.59 5.77
C VAL A 46 4.99 9.11 5.79
N GLY A 47 3.82 9.57 6.25
CA GLY A 47 3.51 11.01 6.34
C GLY A 47 4.32 11.79 7.38
N LYS A 48 5.09 11.14 8.27
CA LYS A 48 5.88 11.79 9.33
C LYS A 48 7.32 12.08 8.88
N PHE A 49 7.47 13.01 7.93
CA PHE A 49 8.80 13.50 7.54
C PHE A 49 9.57 14.09 8.74
N GLY A 50 10.82 13.65 8.93
CA GLY A 50 11.71 14.15 9.98
C GLY A 50 11.65 13.44 11.34
N LYS A 51 10.69 12.52 11.58
CA LYS A 51 10.62 11.69 12.81
C LYS A 51 10.72 10.18 12.54
N GLY A 52 11.55 9.79 11.58
CA GLY A 52 11.72 8.40 11.17
C GLY A 52 11.01 8.02 9.86
N GLY A 53 10.10 8.86 9.36
CA GLY A 53 9.32 8.59 8.13
C GLY A 53 10.15 8.37 6.86
N MET A 54 11.44 8.76 6.84
CA MET A 54 12.34 8.44 5.72
C MET A 54 12.63 6.94 5.60
N LYS A 55 12.77 6.24 6.73
CA LYS A 55 12.96 4.78 6.73
C LYS A 55 11.68 4.07 6.28
N ASP A 56 10.54 4.60 6.72
CA ASP A 56 9.24 4.04 6.38
C ASP A 56 8.92 4.24 4.90
N LEU A 57 9.19 5.44 4.38
CA LEU A 57 9.06 5.79 2.97
C LEU A 57 9.95 4.91 2.09
N ARG A 58 11.22 4.69 2.49
CA ARG A 58 12.14 3.79 1.78
C ARG A 58 11.62 2.36 1.73
N TYR A 59 11.15 1.84 2.86
CA TYR A 59 10.60 0.49 2.92
C TYR A 59 9.34 0.35 2.05
N MET A 60 8.44 1.34 2.09
CA MET A 60 7.22 1.34 1.29
C MET A 60 7.52 1.43 -0.20
N LEU A 61 8.51 2.24 -0.60
CA LEU A 61 8.96 2.29 -1.98
C LEU A 61 9.49 0.94 -2.46
N TRP A 62 10.35 0.32 -1.64
CA TRP A 62 10.88 -1.00 -1.94
C TRP A 62 9.76 -2.03 -2.12
N LYS A 63 8.80 -2.10 -1.19
CA LYS A 63 7.66 -3.01 -1.30
C LYS A 63 6.79 -2.74 -2.54
N GLY A 64 6.54 -1.48 -2.88
CA GLY A 64 5.79 -1.10 -4.08
C GLY A 64 6.51 -1.40 -5.39
N LEU A 65 7.85 -1.46 -5.40
CA LEU A 65 8.64 -1.79 -6.58
C LEU A 65 9.02 -3.28 -6.67
N SER A 66 8.89 -4.03 -5.57
CA SER A 66 9.30 -5.46 -5.52
C SER A 66 8.56 -6.31 -6.55
N ASN A 67 7.33 -5.93 -6.92
CA ASN A 67 6.55 -6.62 -7.94
C ASN A 67 7.03 -6.32 -9.38
N GLU A 68 7.65 -5.16 -9.63
CA GLU A 68 8.26 -4.85 -10.93
C GLU A 68 9.68 -5.42 -11.02
N ASP A 69 10.43 -5.36 -9.91
CA ASP A 69 11.85 -5.70 -9.84
C ASP A 69 12.15 -6.45 -8.53
N GLU A 70 11.98 -7.77 -8.56
CA GLU A 70 12.20 -8.65 -7.40
C GLU A 70 13.65 -8.62 -6.87
N LYS A 71 14.61 -8.15 -7.69
CA LYS A 71 16.03 -8.06 -7.30
C LYS A 71 16.35 -6.76 -6.59
N LEU A 72 15.44 -5.79 -6.57
CA LEU A 72 15.64 -4.52 -5.91
C LEU A 72 15.75 -4.73 -4.40
N THR A 73 16.76 -4.12 -3.78
CA THR A 73 16.91 -4.12 -2.32
C THR A 73 16.31 -2.87 -1.69
N GLU A 74 16.06 -2.91 -0.36
CA GLU A 74 15.61 -1.72 0.37
C GLU A 74 16.62 -0.56 0.28
N GLU A 75 17.92 -0.87 0.25
CA GLU A 75 18.96 0.14 0.07
C GLU A 75 18.93 0.78 -1.31
N ASP A 76 18.74 -0.02 -2.36
CA ASP A 76 18.64 0.48 -3.73
C ASP A 76 17.42 1.37 -3.91
N ALA A 77 16.28 1.00 -3.33
CA ALA A 77 15.09 1.87 -3.30
C ALA A 77 15.42 3.23 -2.65
N GLY A 78 16.21 3.25 -1.58
CA GLY A 78 16.67 4.49 -0.96
C GLY A 78 17.58 5.34 -1.85
N ARG A 79 18.39 4.71 -2.72
CA ARG A 79 19.25 5.42 -3.69
C ARG A 79 18.46 6.05 -4.83
N LEU A 80 17.28 5.50 -5.13
CA LEU A 80 16.36 6.05 -6.13
C LEU A 80 15.60 7.27 -5.60
N MET A 81 15.68 7.57 -4.30
CA MET A 81 14.94 8.65 -3.67
C MET A 81 15.76 9.93 -3.60
N ASP A 82 15.38 10.94 -4.37
CA ASP A 82 15.95 12.28 -4.22
C ASP A 82 15.14 13.14 -3.23
N THR A 83 15.84 13.94 -2.42
CA THR A 83 15.23 14.84 -1.42
C THR A 83 14.14 15.75 -1.99
N PRO A 84 14.29 16.36 -3.19
CA PRO A 84 13.28 17.23 -3.78
C PRO A 84 11.99 16.51 -4.21
N MET A 85 12.06 15.21 -4.54
CA MET A 85 10.91 14.43 -5.03
C MET A 85 10.17 13.69 -3.92
N LEU A 86 10.64 13.72 -2.67
CA LEU A 86 10.05 12.96 -1.56
C LEU A 86 8.55 13.24 -1.34
N GLY A 87 8.11 14.48 -1.53
CA GLY A 87 6.69 14.85 -1.42
C GLY A 87 5.85 14.13 -2.48
N VAL A 88 6.21 14.29 -3.76
CA VAL A 88 5.52 13.65 -4.89
C VAL A 88 5.57 12.13 -4.78
N LEU A 89 6.72 11.59 -4.37
CA LEU A 89 6.90 10.16 -4.17
C LEU A 89 5.96 9.63 -3.09
N THR A 90 5.83 10.35 -1.98
CA THR A 90 4.93 9.98 -0.89
C THR A 90 3.49 9.96 -1.36
N ASP A 91 3.05 11.00 -2.06
CA ASP A 91 1.68 11.06 -2.60
C ASP A 91 1.39 9.88 -3.54
N LYS A 92 2.34 9.55 -4.43
CA LYS A 92 2.21 8.41 -5.34
C LYS A 92 2.17 7.06 -4.61
N LEU A 93 2.97 6.89 -3.56
CA LEU A 93 2.97 5.67 -2.75
C LEU A 93 1.66 5.50 -2.00
N LEU A 94 1.13 6.57 -1.39
CA LEU A 94 -0.16 6.56 -0.71
C LEU A 94 -1.30 6.25 -1.69
N LEU A 95 -1.25 6.82 -2.90
CA LEU A 95 -2.24 6.56 -3.94
C LEU A 95 -2.18 5.10 -4.42
N ALA A 96 -0.98 4.56 -4.66
CA ALA A 96 -0.78 3.17 -5.06
C ALA A 96 -1.29 2.18 -4.00
N LEU A 97 -0.99 2.46 -2.73
CA LEU A 97 -1.46 1.66 -1.61
C LEU A 97 -2.99 1.70 -1.50
N GLY A 98 -3.59 2.89 -1.65
CA GLY A 98 -5.04 3.06 -1.63
C GLY A 98 -5.79 2.30 -2.75
N ILE A 99 -5.22 2.23 -3.95
CA ILE A 99 -5.77 1.43 -5.06
C ILE A 99 -5.63 -0.07 -4.80
N SER A 100 -4.51 -0.47 -4.18
CA SER A 100 -4.20 -1.88 -3.93
C SER A 100 -5.13 -2.48 -2.87
N LEU A 101 -5.46 -1.70 -1.85
CA LEU A 101 -6.40 -2.11 -0.81
C LEU A 101 -7.79 -2.46 -1.39
N PRO A 102 -8.49 -3.45 -0.81
CA PRO A 102 -9.91 -3.60 -1.10
C PRO A 102 -10.63 -2.30 -0.75
N PRO A 103 -11.68 -1.90 -1.51
CA PRO A 103 -12.52 -0.81 -1.07
C PRO A 103 -12.95 -1.10 0.37
N LYS A 104 -12.83 -0.11 1.27
CA LYS A 104 -13.38 -0.21 2.62
C LYS A 104 -14.88 -0.43 2.46
N ASN A 105 -15.31 -1.69 2.42
CA ASN A 105 -16.65 -2.03 2.84
C ASN A 105 -16.67 -1.63 4.30
N GLU A 106 -17.29 -0.49 4.61
CA GLU A 106 -17.82 -0.30 5.95
C GLU A 106 -18.67 -1.54 6.21
N SER A 107 -18.14 -2.47 7.00
CA SER A 107 -18.89 -3.56 7.57
C SER A 107 -19.97 -2.91 8.43
N LYS A 108 -21.11 -2.59 7.82
CA LYS A 108 -22.38 -2.65 8.53
C LYS A 108 -22.41 -4.06 9.10
N ASN A 109 -22.29 -4.08 10.41
CA ASN A 109 -22.49 -5.22 11.28
C ASN A 109 -23.82 -5.90 10.91
N GLU A 110 -23.80 -6.84 9.95
CA GLU A 110 -24.83 -7.86 9.87
C GLU A 110 -24.50 -8.86 10.98
N GLU A 111 -24.98 -8.55 12.19
CA GLU A 111 -25.31 -9.58 13.16
C GLU A 111 -26.36 -10.48 12.52
N THR A 112 -25.90 -11.52 11.83
CA THR A 112 -26.65 -12.75 11.65
C THR A 112 -26.98 -13.32 13.02
N LYS A 113 -28.19 -13.05 13.51
CA LYS A 113 -28.92 -13.98 14.38
C LYS A 113 -30.11 -14.55 13.58
N GLY A 114 -29.86 -15.62 12.83
CA GLY A 114 -30.82 -16.73 12.81
C GLY A 114 -30.66 -17.47 14.15
N THR A 115 -31.69 -17.83 14.88
CA THR A 115 -32.60 -18.92 14.53
C THR A 115 -33.82 -18.89 15.47
N ASP A 116 -35.01 -18.90 14.87
CA ASP A 116 -36.25 -19.66 15.15
C ASP A 116 -36.76 -20.04 16.58
N ALA A 117 -38.09 -20.19 16.64
CA ALA A 117 -39.00 -20.68 17.69
C ALA A 117 -39.28 -19.74 18.89
N ALA A 118 -40.52 -19.43 19.30
CA ALA A 118 -41.81 -20.06 19.06
C ALA A 118 -42.95 -19.05 19.30
N LYS A 119 -43.97 -19.03 18.43
CA LYS A 119 -45.32 -18.61 18.82
C LYS A 119 -46.39 -19.12 17.85
N LYS A 120 -46.95 -20.29 18.12
CA LYS A 120 -48.38 -20.48 18.39
C LYS A 120 -48.69 -21.94 18.71
#